data_AF-A0A450WUL2-F1
#
_entry.id   AF-A0A450WUL2-F1
#
_cell.length_a   1.000
_cell.length_b   1.000
_cell.length_c   1.000
_cell.angle_alpha   90.00
_cell.angle_beta   90.00
_cell.angle_gamma   90.00
#
_symmetry.space_group_name_H-M   'P 1'
#
loop_
_entity.id
_entity.type
_entity.pdbx_description
1 polymer ?
#
loop_
_entity_poly.entity_id
_entity_poly.type
_entity_poly.pdbx_seq_one_letter_code
_entity_poly.pdbx_strand_id
1 'polypeptide(L)' 'MRKSDDLVGEIREIRHGISEEFGHDPKRYIQYLENLRYDYSKQTRLYEELSDKRFDRTAMSGL' A
#
# COMPACT_ATOMS: atom_id res chain seq x y z
N MET A 1 28.55 -20.26 -3.70
CA MET A 1 27.18 -19.80 -4.03
C MET A 1 27.28 -18.34 -4.44
N ARG A 2 26.92 -17.96 -5.67
CA ARG A 2 27.05 -16.57 -6.14
C ARG A 2 25.87 -15.76 -5.60
N LYS A 3 26.11 -14.59 -4.98
CA LYS A 3 25.07 -13.70 -4.41
C LYS A 3 23.90 -13.37 -5.37
N SER A 4 24.13 -13.44 -6.68
CA SER A 4 23.09 -13.24 -7.70
C SER A 4 22.06 -14.38 -7.73
N ASP A 5 22.48 -15.61 -7.49
CA ASP A 5 21.60 -16.79 -7.50
C ASP A 5 20.67 -16.76 -6.28
N ASP A 6 21.13 -16.14 -5.19
CA ASP A 6 20.41 -15.94 -3.93
C ASP A 6 19.22 -14.98 -4.12
N LEU A 7 19.46 -13.80 -4.71
CA LEU A 7 18.41 -12.80 -4.99
C LEU A 7 17.34 -13.34 -5.96
N VAL A 8 17.75 -14.11 -6.96
CA VAL A 8 16.78 -14.73 -7.90
C VAL A 8 15.94 -15.79 -7.18
N GLY A 9 16.53 -16.53 -6.22
CA GLY A 9 15.82 -17.47 -5.35
C GLY A 9 14.75 -16.77 -4.52
N GLU A 10 15.12 -15.71 -3.80
CA GLU A 10 14.20 -14.93 -2.98
C GLU A 10 13.02 -14.36 -3.80
N ILE A 11 13.30 -13.81 -5.00
CA ILE A 11 12.24 -13.31 -5.88
C ILE A 11 11.26 -14.42 -6.28
N ARG A 12 11.76 -15.65 -6.52
CA ARG A 12 10.91 -16.79 -6.87
C ARG A 12 10.05 -17.23 -5.70
N GLU A 13 10.61 -17.28 -4.50
CA GLU A 13 9.87 -17.64 -3.27
C GLU A 13 8.77 -16.63 -2.98
N ILE A 14 9.08 -15.33 -3.03
CA ILE A 14 8.09 -14.26 -2.85
C ILE A 14 6.96 -14.39 -3.89
N ARG A 15 7.32 -14.57 -5.16
CA ARG A 15 6.32 -14.76 -6.23
C ARG A 15 5.47 -15.99 -6.00
N HIS A 16 6.07 -17.08 -5.55
CA HIS A 16 5.36 -18.32 -5.27
C HIS A 16 4.35 -18.14 -4.14
N GLY A 17 4.76 -17.55 -3.01
CA GLY A 17 3.87 -17.26 -1.89
C GLY A 17 2.70 -16.35 -2.30
N ILE A 18 2.97 -15.26 -3.04
CA ILE A 18 1.92 -14.40 -3.60
C ILE A 18 1.00 -15.23 -4.51
N SER A 19 1.55 -16.05 -5.39
CA SER A 19 0.74 -16.86 -6.29
C SER A 19 -0.19 -17.81 -5.53
N GLU A 20 0.28 -18.49 -4.48
CA GLU A 20 -0.55 -19.37 -3.64
C GLU A 20 -1.66 -18.60 -2.91
N GLU A 21 -1.33 -17.45 -2.31
CA GLU A 21 -2.29 -16.60 -1.60
C GLU A 21 -3.47 -16.19 -2.49
N PHE A 22 -3.19 -15.90 -3.76
CA PHE A 22 -4.22 -15.50 -4.74
C PHE A 22 -4.74 -16.68 -5.59
N GLY A 23 -4.50 -17.93 -5.18
CA GLY A 23 -5.04 -19.13 -5.85
C GLY A 23 -4.54 -19.32 -7.28
N HIS A 24 -3.30 -18.91 -7.53
CA HIS A 24 -2.63 -18.85 -8.83
C HIS A 24 -3.38 -18.00 -9.88
N ASP A 25 -4.30 -17.13 -9.46
CA ASP A 25 -5.05 -16.22 -10.33
C ASP A 25 -4.44 -14.81 -10.29
N PRO A 26 -3.68 -14.39 -11.33
CA PRO A 26 -3.07 -13.07 -11.37
C PRO A 26 -4.09 -11.93 -11.37
N LYS A 27 -5.35 -12.15 -11.79
CA LYS A 27 -6.39 -11.10 -11.77
C LYS A 27 -6.78 -10.74 -10.34
N ARG A 28 -6.81 -11.73 -9.43
CA ARG A 28 -7.11 -11.50 -8.01
C ARG A 28 -6.03 -10.66 -7.33
N TYR A 29 -4.76 -10.95 -7.65
CA TYR A 29 -3.64 -10.14 -7.16
C TYR A 29 -3.71 -8.69 -7.67
N ILE A 30 -3.99 -8.49 -8.96
CA ILE A 30 -4.16 -7.15 -9.52
C ILE A 30 -5.30 -6.39 -8.83
N GLN A 31 -6.46 -7.04 -8.65
CA GLN A 31 -7.60 -6.44 -7.97
C GLN A 31 -7.27 -6.03 -6.52
N TYR A 32 -6.52 -6.89 -5.81
CA TYR A 32 -6.05 -6.57 -4.45
C TYR A 32 -5.17 -5.32 -4.42
N LEU A 33 -4.20 -5.20 -5.35
CA LEU A 33 -3.34 -4.02 -5.46
C LEU A 33 -4.14 -2.75 -5.81
N GLU A 34 -5.13 -2.85 -6.68
CA GLU A 34 -6.00 -1.72 -7.03
C GLU A 34 -6.83 -1.24 -5.83
N ASN A 35 -7.38 -2.17 -5.05
CA ASN A 35 -8.12 -1.87 -3.83
C ASN A 35 -7.22 -1.20 -2.79
N LEU A 36 -6.02 -1.75 -2.55
CA LEU A 36 -5.04 -1.13 -1.66
C LEU A 36 -4.70 0.31 -2.07
N ARG A 37 -4.47 0.55 -3.36
CA ARG A 37 -4.18 1.89 -3.88
C ARG A 37 -5.33 2.86 -3.57
N TYR A 38 -6.57 2.42 -3.76
CA TYR A 38 -7.75 3.22 -3.45
C TYR A 38 -7.84 3.55 -1.96
N ASP A 39 -7.66 2.55 -1.10
CA ASP A 39 -7.76 2.71 0.35
C ASP A 39 -6.68 3.65 0.90
N TYR A 40 -5.43 3.49 0.46
CA TYR A 40 -4.36 4.40 0.84
C TYR A 40 -4.60 5.82 0.34
N SER A 41 -5.07 5.98 -0.90
CA SER A 41 -5.39 7.31 -1.44
C SER A 41 -6.49 8.00 -0.62
N LYS A 42 -7.51 7.24 -0.20
CA LYS A 42 -8.57 7.73 0.68
C LYS A 42 -8.03 8.09 2.06
N GLN A 43 -7.16 7.27 2.64
CA GLN A 43 -6.53 7.54 3.93
C GLN A 43 -5.69 8.82 3.87
N THR A 44 -4.84 8.98 2.84
CA THR A 44 -4.03 10.19 2.64
C THR A 44 -4.90 11.44 2.60
N ARG A 45 -5.98 11.41 1.80
CA ARG A 45 -6.92 12.53 1.73
C ARG A 45 -7.54 12.86 3.09
N LEU A 46 -7.94 11.85 3.87
CA LEU A 46 -8.52 12.08 5.20
C LEU A 46 -7.50 12.70 6.16
N TYR A 47 -6.22 12.32 6.07
CA TYR A 47 -5.16 12.92 6.88
C TYR A 47 -4.93 14.39 6.50
N GLU A 48 -4.92 14.71 5.21
CA GLU A 48 -4.82 16.09 4.71
C GLU A 48 -6.01 16.93 5.20
N GLU A 49 -7.24 16.46 5.01
CA GLU A 49 -8.45 17.17 5.48
C GLU A 49 -8.47 17.37 7.01
N LEU A 50 -7.98 16.40 7.78
CA LEU A 50 -7.86 16.53 9.23
C LEU A 50 -6.76 17.52 9.64
N SER A 51 -5.65 17.55 8.90
CA SER A 51 -4.57 18.50 9.08
C SER A 51 -5.08 19.93 8.87
N ASP A 52 -5.72 20.19 7.74
CA ASP A 52 -6.25 21.53 7.40
C ASP A 52 -7.28 22.02 8.43
N LYS A 53 -8.22 21.15 8.83
CA LYS A 53 -9.22 21.47 9.88
C LYS A 53 -8.64 21.74 11.26
N ARG A 54 -7.41 21.27 11.56
CA ARG A 54 -6.72 21.60 12.81
C ARG A 54 -6.09 23.00 12.74
N PHE A 55 -5.55 23.39 11.59
CA PHE A 55 -5.01 24.73 11.39
C PHE A 55 -6.09 25.80 11.42
N ASP A 56 -7.25 25.56 10.78
CA ASP A 56 -8.39 26.49 10.80
C ASP A 56 -8.95 26.74 12.22
N ARG A 57 -9.06 25.68 13.03
CA ARG A 57 -9.56 25.81 14.41
C ARG A 57 -8.59 26.55 15.32
N THR A 58 -7.28 26.39 15.10
CA THR A 58 -6.25 27.09 15.89
C THR A 58 -6.23 28.59 15.54
N ALA A 59 -6.48 28.95 14.29
CA ALA A 59 -6.61 30.35 13.86
C ALA A 59 -7.85 31.04 14.45
N MET A 60 -8.96 30.31 14.62
CA MET A 60 -10.22 30.85 15.17
C MET A 60 -10.27 30.93 16.70
N SER A 61 -9.44 30.15 17.43
CA SER A 61 -9.39 30.18 18.90
C SER A 61 -8.43 31.24 19.47
N GLY A 62 -7.76 32.02 18.61
CA GLY A 62 -6.80 33.07 18.99
C GLY A 62 -7.34 34.50 18.94
N LEU A 63 -8.64 34.69 18.72
CA LEU A 63 -9.37 35.97 18.79
C LEU A 63 -10.29 35.97 20.02
#